data_AF-A0AAD2PY94-F1
#
_entry.id   AF-A0AAD2PY94-F1
#
_cell.length_a   1.000
_cell.length_b   1.000
_cell.length_c   1.000
_cell.angle_alpha   90.00
_cell.angle_beta   90.00
_cell.angle_gamma   90.00
#
_symmetry.space_group_name_H-M   'P 1'
#
loop_
_entity.id
_entity.type
_entity.pdbx_description
1 polymer ?
#
loop_
_entity_poly.entity_id
_entity_poly.type
_entity_poly.pdbx_seq_one_letter_code
_entity_poly.pdbx_strand_id
1 'polypeptide(L)'
;MAEEEEVWIDVSVAQDGGVLKKILKEAPEGASGPPPSGNEVEAHYTGTLSSDGSKFDSSRDRGKPFNFTIGQGQVIKAWDEGFASMKIGEHAILKCRSDYAYGDSGSPPKIPAKAELLFDVELLGFKEKPKERWQMSTEERLEYATKIKAEGTELFKKKNYAEATAKYEDAAAFSVDEGISGDDIPEAERPLYISCWGNAAMCYINMKSWADAIHACNKVLEMESEANTNIKALYRRGLARIRLGQYKEAKVDLMAAYNLDNSNKDVRKALKQLKDEVAAAKKKEKDTFGGFLGKVDIYNDKKGPLVPNAKGDNPHVFFQIKQGDEDLGKVVMQLYKDITPKTAENFRCLCTGEKGNGSSGKPLHFKGSTFHRVIKDFMIQGGDFTNGNGTGGESIYGEKFADENFVIKHTKAGQLSMANAGPGTNGSQFFVTCKDTPHLDNKHVVFGHVVEGMDVVRKVENTSVGGQDKPEVDVVIADCGEMPADYKP
;
A
#
# COMPACT_ATOMS: atom_id res chain seq x y z
N MET A 1 -62.31 -11.45 -40.68
CA MET A 1 -61.07 -11.60 -39.89
C MET A 1 -61.14 -10.51 -38.86
N ALA A 2 -61.33 -10.86 -37.59
CA ALA A 2 -61.35 -9.88 -36.51
C ALA A 2 -59.95 -9.27 -36.44
N GLU A 3 -59.86 -7.94 -36.48
CA GLU A 3 -58.65 -7.22 -36.08
C GLU A 3 -58.41 -7.61 -34.62
N GLU A 4 -57.35 -8.37 -34.34
CA GLU A 4 -56.91 -8.62 -32.97
C GLU A 4 -56.67 -7.24 -32.34
N GLU A 5 -57.50 -6.85 -31.36
CA GLU A 5 -57.30 -5.63 -30.59
C GLU A 5 -55.86 -5.60 -30.10
N GLU A 6 -55.12 -4.56 -30.44
CA GLU A 6 -53.72 -4.43 -30.01
C GLU A 6 -53.66 -4.34 -28.49
N VAL A 7 -53.34 -5.46 -27.83
CA VAL A 7 -53.29 -5.53 -26.38
C VAL A 7 -52.02 -4.83 -25.89
N TRP A 8 -52.19 -3.62 -25.39
CA TRP A 8 -51.18 -2.89 -24.63
C TRP A 8 -51.35 -3.19 -23.14
N ILE A 9 -50.26 -3.59 -22.49
CA ILE A 9 -50.23 -3.89 -21.05
C ILE A 9 -49.59 -2.72 -20.33
N ASP A 10 -50.27 -2.15 -19.32
CA ASP A 10 -49.66 -1.14 -18.48
C ASP A 10 -48.66 -1.78 -17.50
N VAL A 11 -47.39 -1.51 -17.73
CA VAL A 11 -46.28 -2.01 -16.90
C VAL A 11 -45.71 -0.94 -16.00
N SER A 12 -46.34 0.25 -15.95
CA SER A 12 -45.93 1.29 -15.02
C SER A 12 -46.20 0.86 -13.57
N VAL A 13 -45.30 1.20 -12.66
CA VAL A 13 -45.46 0.88 -11.23
C VAL A 13 -46.72 1.55 -10.66
N ALA A 14 -47.03 2.74 -11.16
CA ALA A 14 -48.21 3.50 -10.75
C ALA A 14 -49.52 3.03 -11.41
N GLN A 15 -49.46 2.16 -12.43
CA GLN A 15 -50.61 1.75 -13.25
C GLN A 15 -51.37 2.96 -13.80
N ASP A 16 -50.63 3.97 -14.28
CA ASP A 16 -51.14 5.27 -14.73
C ASP A 16 -51.03 5.46 -16.24
N GLY A 17 -50.75 4.40 -17.00
CA GLY A 17 -50.49 4.43 -18.44
C GLY A 17 -49.18 5.10 -18.84
N GLY A 18 -48.25 5.33 -17.90
CA GLY A 18 -46.96 5.95 -18.18
C GLY A 18 -46.05 5.10 -19.07
N VAL A 19 -46.16 3.78 -18.95
CA VAL A 19 -45.39 2.80 -19.72
C VAL A 19 -46.30 1.68 -20.17
N LEU A 20 -46.60 1.63 -21.47
CA LEU A 20 -47.38 0.55 -22.05
C LEU A 20 -46.45 -0.40 -22.81
N LYS A 21 -46.58 -1.70 -22.60
CA LYS A 21 -45.81 -2.76 -23.26
C LYS A 21 -46.68 -3.54 -24.23
N LYS A 22 -46.19 -3.74 -25.45
CA LYS A 22 -46.75 -4.67 -26.45
C LYS A 22 -45.71 -5.75 -26.74
N ILE A 23 -46.01 -6.99 -26.42
CA ILE A 23 -45.09 -8.11 -26.67
C ILE A 23 -45.14 -8.46 -28.16
N LEU A 24 -43.98 -8.48 -28.81
CA LEU A 24 -43.81 -8.91 -30.20
C LEU A 24 -43.37 -10.37 -30.30
N LYS A 25 -42.58 -10.81 -29.33
CA LYS A 25 -42.13 -12.20 -29.18
C LYS A 25 -42.04 -12.54 -27.70
N GLU A 26 -42.78 -13.56 -27.31
CA GLU A 26 -42.73 -14.12 -25.96
C GLU A 26 -41.34 -14.68 -25.64
N ALA A 27 -40.98 -14.62 -24.36
CA ALA A 27 -39.75 -15.27 -23.90
C ALA A 27 -39.86 -16.81 -24.05
N PRO A 28 -38.73 -17.50 -24.32
CA PRO A 28 -38.71 -18.95 -24.35
C PRO A 28 -39.24 -19.58 -23.05
N GLU A 29 -39.80 -20.79 -23.15
CA GLU A 29 -40.26 -21.53 -21.98
C GLU A 29 -39.10 -21.75 -20.99
N GLY A 30 -39.33 -21.45 -19.70
CA GLY A 30 -38.30 -21.52 -18.67
C GLY A 30 -37.31 -20.35 -18.64
N ALA A 31 -37.50 -19.30 -19.46
CA ALA A 31 -36.64 -18.12 -19.43
C ALA A 31 -36.62 -17.45 -18.05
N SER A 32 -35.42 -17.03 -17.63
CA SER A 32 -35.21 -16.29 -16.40
C SER A 32 -35.73 -14.85 -16.53
N GLY A 33 -36.19 -14.31 -15.40
CA GLY A 33 -36.69 -12.94 -15.30
C GLY A 33 -37.98 -12.88 -14.48
N PRO A 34 -38.42 -11.66 -14.13
CA PRO A 34 -37.81 -10.38 -14.50
C PRO A 34 -36.45 -10.09 -13.84
N PRO A 35 -35.62 -9.22 -14.44
CA PRO A 35 -34.33 -8.83 -13.86
C PRO A 35 -34.53 -8.12 -12.50
N PRO A 36 -33.84 -8.55 -11.43
CA PRO A 36 -33.89 -7.86 -10.14
C PRO A 36 -33.32 -6.44 -10.19
N SER A 37 -33.89 -5.51 -9.41
CA SER A 37 -33.33 -4.15 -9.27
C SER A 37 -31.86 -4.21 -8.84
N GLY A 38 -31.02 -3.37 -9.44
CA GLY A 38 -29.57 -3.31 -9.23
C GLY A 38 -28.74 -4.26 -10.10
N ASN A 39 -29.36 -5.18 -10.86
CA ASN A 39 -28.65 -6.04 -11.80
C ASN A 39 -28.26 -5.26 -13.07
N GLU A 40 -27.16 -5.67 -13.70
CA GLU A 40 -26.77 -5.18 -15.03
C GLU A 40 -27.58 -5.95 -16.09
N VAL A 41 -28.41 -5.22 -16.82
CA VAL A 41 -29.20 -5.72 -17.95
C VAL A 41 -28.41 -5.50 -19.24
N GLU A 42 -28.44 -6.50 -20.12
CA GLU A 42 -27.95 -6.43 -21.49
C GLU A 42 -29.15 -6.48 -22.45
N ALA A 43 -29.31 -5.44 -23.27
CA ALA A 43 -30.48 -5.29 -24.14
C ALA A 43 -30.14 -4.76 -25.53
N HIS A 44 -30.97 -5.12 -26.51
CA HIS A 44 -31.08 -4.39 -27.76
C HIS A 44 -32.29 -3.46 -27.72
N TYR A 45 -32.18 -2.35 -28.44
CA TYR A 45 -33.25 -1.39 -28.61
C TYR A 45 -33.13 -0.56 -29.89
N THR A 46 -34.27 -0.03 -30.35
CA THR A 46 -34.40 1.07 -31.30
C THR A 46 -35.48 2.04 -30.81
N GLY A 47 -35.11 3.31 -30.63
CA GLY A 47 -36.00 4.37 -30.19
C GLY A 47 -36.50 5.25 -31.34
N THR A 48 -37.81 5.43 -31.43
CA THR A 48 -38.49 6.28 -32.42
C THR A 48 -39.46 7.26 -31.76
N LEU A 49 -39.70 8.40 -32.40
CA LEU A 49 -40.77 9.32 -31.98
C LEU A 49 -42.13 8.73 -32.34
N SER A 50 -43.09 8.74 -31.41
CA SER A 50 -44.44 8.23 -31.70
C SER A 50 -45.21 9.11 -32.70
N SER A 51 -44.81 10.37 -32.87
CA SER A 51 -45.50 11.34 -33.73
C SER A 51 -45.29 11.11 -35.22
N ASP A 52 -44.09 10.71 -35.62
CA ASP A 52 -43.68 10.60 -37.03
C ASP A 52 -42.86 9.34 -37.35
N GLY A 53 -42.59 8.50 -36.35
CA GLY A 53 -41.78 7.28 -36.49
C GLY A 53 -40.29 7.54 -36.71
N SER A 54 -39.82 8.78 -36.61
CA SER A 54 -38.42 9.11 -36.82
C SER A 54 -37.53 8.45 -35.77
N LYS A 55 -36.50 7.74 -36.22
CA LYS A 55 -35.52 7.06 -35.36
C LYS A 55 -34.51 8.06 -34.82
N PHE A 56 -34.39 8.15 -33.50
CA PHE A 56 -33.41 9.04 -32.85
C PHE A 56 -32.17 8.28 -32.35
N ASP A 57 -32.32 7.01 -31.97
CA ASP A 57 -31.23 6.17 -31.45
C ASP A 57 -31.50 4.66 -31.64
N SER A 58 -30.45 3.85 -31.81
CA SER A 58 -30.53 2.39 -31.90
C SER A 58 -29.21 1.71 -31.55
N SER A 59 -29.28 0.74 -30.64
CA SER A 59 -28.15 -0.17 -30.37
C SER A 59 -27.91 -1.17 -31.50
N ARG A 60 -28.97 -1.52 -32.25
CA ARG A 60 -28.88 -2.46 -33.38
C ARG A 60 -28.07 -1.85 -34.53
N ASP A 61 -28.24 -0.56 -34.80
CA ASP A 61 -27.42 0.19 -35.78
C ASP A 61 -25.92 0.20 -35.41
N ARG A 62 -25.61 0.16 -34.12
CA ARG A 62 -24.22 0.10 -33.62
C ARG A 62 -23.64 -1.32 -33.62
N GLY A 63 -24.46 -2.34 -33.85
CA GLY A 63 -24.03 -3.75 -33.81
C GLY A 63 -23.58 -4.23 -32.43
N LYS A 64 -23.91 -3.52 -31.34
CA LYS A 64 -23.52 -3.88 -29.98
C LYS A 64 -24.69 -3.69 -29.00
N PRO A 65 -24.97 -4.66 -28.13
CA PRO A 65 -25.91 -4.50 -27.03
C PRO A 65 -25.60 -3.31 -26.14
N PHE A 66 -26.62 -2.79 -25.49
CA PHE A 66 -26.52 -1.72 -24.51
C PHE A 66 -26.70 -2.29 -23.11
N ASN A 67 -25.79 -1.92 -22.20
CA ASN A 67 -25.78 -2.40 -20.83
C ASN A 67 -26.13 -1.25 -19.89
N PHE A 68 -27.02 -1.50 -18.92
CA PHE A 68 -27.40 -0.54 -17.90
C PHE A 68 -27.84 -1.23 -16.60
N THR A 69 -27.77 -0.51 -15.50
CA THR A 69 -28.24 -0.99 -14.18
C THR A 69 -29.73 -0.70 -14.05
N ILE A 70 -30.54 -1.74 -13.85
CA ILE A 70 -32.00 -1.58 -13.80
C ILE A 70 -32.48 -1.11 -12.42
N GLY A 71 -33.47 -0.22 -12.41
CA GLY A 71 -34.18 0.21 -11.19
C GLY A 71 -33.37 1.17 -10.30
N GLN A 72 -32.37 1.84 -10.88
CA GLN A 72 -31.49 2.80 -10.20
C GLN A 72 -31.54 4.20 -10.82
N GLY A 73 -32.42 4.44 -11.80
CA GLY A 73 -32.55 5.73 -12.48
C GLY A 73 -31.35 6.09 -13.37
N GLN A 74 -30.56 5.11 -13.80
CA GLN A 74 -29.46 5.31 -14.76
C GLN A 74 -29.99 5.62 -16.18
N VAL A 75 -31.20 5.14 -16.47
CA VAL A 75 -31.92 5.33 -17.74
C VAL A 75 -33.26 6.01 -17.48
N ILE A 76 -34.02 6.31 -18.54
CA ILE A 76 -35.37 6.87 -18.39
C ILE A 76 -36.25 5.94 -17.54
N LYS A 77 -37.18 6.51 -16.77
CA LYS A 77 -38.09 5.77 -15.89
C LYS A 77 -38.84 4.66 -16.63
N ALA A 78 -39.24 4.92 -17.87
CA ALA A 78 -39.90 3.95 -18.72
C ALA A 78 -39.10 2.66 -18.96
N TRP A 79 -37.77 2.76 -19.02
CA TRP A 79 -36.91 1.60 -19.20
C TRP A 79 -36.72 0.81 -17.91
N ASP A 80 -36.56 1.50 -16.78
CA ASP A 80 -36.47 0.86 -15.47
C ASP A 80 -37.72 0.00 -15.18
N GLU A 81 -38.90 0.52 -15.49
CA GLU A 81 -40.17 -0.21 -15.28
C GLU A 81 -40.46 -1.20 -16.42
N GLY A 82 -40.19 -0.81 -17.67
CA GLY A 82 -40.43 -1.64 -18.85
C GLY A 82 -39.60 -2.93 -18.83
N PHE A 83 -38.28 -2.84 -18.68
CA PHE A 83 -37.41 -4.02 -18.63
C PHE A 83 -37.61 -4.85 -17.36
N ALA A 84 -38.06 -4.26 -16.25
CA ALA A 84 -38.40 -4.99 -15.02
C ALA A 84 -39.68 -5.84 -15.17
N SER A 85 -40.38 -5.73 -16.30
CA SER A 85 -41.50 -6.59 -16.65
C SER A 85 -41.14 -7.71 -17.64
N MET A 86 -39.91 -7.75 -18.15
CA MET A 86 -39.50 -8.63 -19.25
C MET A 86 -38.73 -9.86 -18.79
N LYS A 87 -38.80 -10.94 -19.57
CA LYS A 87 -37.93 -12.13 -19.42
C LYS A 87 -36.87 -12.21 -20.52
N ILE A 88 -35.78 -12.94 -20.25
CA ILE A 88 -34.69 -13.11 -21.22
C ILE A 88 -35.24 -13.72 -22.53
N GLY A 89 -34.93 -13.09 -23.66
CA GLY A 89 -35.39 -13.46 -25.00
C GLY A 89 -36.73 -12.82 -25.41
N GLU A 90 -37.39 -12.07 -24.53
CA GLU A 90 -38.59 -11.31 -24.87
C GLU A 90 -38.25 -10.12 -25.76
N HIS A 91 -39.06 -9.89 -26.79
CA HIS A 91 -39.01 -8.72 -27.67
C HIS A 91 -40.34 -8.00 -27.57
N ALA A 92 -40.31 -6.71 -27.24
CA ALA A 92 -41.51 -5.90 -27.04
C ALA A 92 -41.34 -4.48 -27.60
N ILE A 93 -42.46 -3.79 -27.79
CA ILE A 93 -42.49 -2.33 -27.93
C ILE A 93 -42.90 -1.73 -26.58
N LEU A 94 -42.10 -0.79 -26.08
CA LEU A 94 -42.46 0.07 -24.97
C LEU A 94 -42.93 1.41 -25.52
N LYS A 95 -44.16 1.79 -25.18
CA LYS A 95 -44.71 3.12 -25.43
C LYS A 95 -44.58 3.94 -24.15
N CYS A 96 -43.83 5.02 -24.24
CA CYS A 96 -43.37 5.79 -23.09
C CYS A 96 -43.96 7.20 -23.13
N ARG A 97 -44.84 7.51 -22.18
CA ARG A 97 -45.35 8.88 -22.00
C ARG A 97 -44.20 9.81 -21.65
N SER A 98 -44.31 11.07 -22.04
CA SER A 98 -43.18 12.01 -21.96
C SER A 98 -42.57 12.13 -20.56
N ASP A 99 -43.37 12.15 -19.50
CA ASP A 99 -42.94 12.22 -18.09
C ASP A 99 -42.21 10.96 -17.58
N TYR A 100 -42.39 9.82 -18.25
CA TYR A 100 -41.59 8.59 -18.02
C TYR A 100 -40.35 8.53 -18.93
N ALA A 101 -40.22 9.46 -19.88
CA ALA A 101 -39.09 9.60 -20.81
C ALA A 101 -38.26 10.86 -20.53
N TYR A 102 -38.32 11.89 -21.41
CA TYR A 102 -37.52 13.12 -21.32
C TYR A 102 -38.31 14.36 -20.87
N GLY A 103 -39.56 14.17 -20.48
CA GLY A 103 -40.44 15.18 -19.87
C GLY A 103 -40.68 16.42 -20.74
N ASP A 104 -40.95 17.52 -20.05
CA ASP A 104 -41.25 18.82 -20.67
C ASP A 104 -40.05 19.43 -21.41
N SER A 105 -38.83 19.00 -21.08
CA SER A 105 -37.60 19.52 -21.68
C SER A 105 -37.21 18.79 -22.97
N GLY A 106 -37.58 17.51 -23.11
CA GLY A 106 -37.09 16.67 -24.20
C GLY A 106 -35.58 16.45 -24.14
N SER A 107 -34.99 16.03 -25.27
CA SER A 107 -33.53 15.95 -25.48
C SER A 107 -33.18 16.50 -26.87
N PRO A 108 -33.14 17.84 -27.02
CA PRO A 108 -32.86 18.48 -28.30
C PRO A 108 -31.46 18.11 -28.84
N PRO A 109 -31.27 18.07 -30.18
CA PRO A 109 -32.24 18.43 -31.22
C PRO A 109 -33.16 17.27 -31.63
N LYS A 110 -32.92 16.04 -31.13
CA LYS A 110 -33.56 14.83 -31.65
C LYS A 110 -34.90 14.50 -31.00
N ILE A 111 -35.07 14.85 -29.73
CA ILE A 111 -36.27 14.52 -28.97
C ILE A 111 -36.92 15.84 -28.53
N PRO A 112 -38.08 16.21 -29.09
CA PRO A 112 -38.81 17.41 -28.70
C PRO A 112 -39.30 17.37 -27.25
N ALA A 113 -39.62 18.54 -26.70
CA ALA A 113 -40.37 18.68 -25.46
C ALA A 113 -41.68 17.89 -25.51
N LYS A 114 -42.03 17.21 -24.41
CA LYS A 114 -43.30 16.44 -24.27
C LYS A 114 -43.49 15.34 -25.31
N ALA A 115 -42.40 14.86 -25.92
CA ALA A 115 -42.48 13.79 -26.91
C ALA A 115 -42.83 12.45 -26.25
N GLU A 116 -43.80 11.76 -26.83
CA GLU A 116 -44.08 10.34 -26.55
C GLU A 116 -43.17 9.48 -27.43
N LEU A 117 -42.55 8.47 -26.82
CA LEU A 117 -41.53 7.65 -27.48
C LEU A 117 -41.98 6.20 -27.61
N LEU A 118 -41.55 5.56 -28.69
CA LEU A 118 -41.67 4.12 -28.87
C LEU A 118 -40.26 3.50 -28.85
N PHE A 119 -40.07 2.46 -28.05
CA PHE A 119 -38.85 1.67 -28.02
C PHE A 119 -39.16 0.23 -28.40
N ASP A 120 -38.64 -0.19 -29.55
CA ASP A 120 -38.47 -1.62 -29.84
C ASP A 120 -37.33 -2.12 -28.97
N VAL A 121 -37.60 -3.06 -28.06
CA VAL A 121 -36.64 -3.56 -27.06
C VAL A 121 -36.58 -5.08 -27.03
N GLU A 122 -35.39 -5.62 -26.78
CA GLU A 122 -35.15 -7.05 -26.62
C GLU A 122 -34.21 -7.28 -25.43
N LEU A 123 -34.66 -8.08 -24.46
CA LEU A 123 -33.87 -8.42 -23.27
C LEU A 123 -32.97 -9.62 -23.58
N LEU A 124 -31.66 -9.41 -23.66
CA LEU A 124 -30.70 -10.45 -24.04
C LEU A 124 -30.18 -11.22 -22.82
N GLY A 125 -30.07 -10.55 -21.67
CA GLY A 125 -29.59 -11.15 -20.44
C GLY A 125 -29.56 -10.16 -19.29
N PHE A 126 -29.35 -10.68 -18.08
CA PHE A 126 -28.98 -9.87 -16.93
C PHE A 126 -28.05 -10.66 -16.01
N LYS A 127 -27.22 -9.95 -15.27
CA LYS A 127 -26.35 -10.53 -14.24
C LYS A 127 -26.34 -9.62 -13.02
N GLU A 128 -26.13 -10.22 -11.87
CA GLU A 128 -25.90 -9.46 -10.64
C GLU A 128 -24.66 -8.58 -10.84
N LYS A 129 -24.81 -7.28 -10.59
CA LYS A 129 -23.68 -6.37 -10.60
C LYS A 129 -22.84 -6.72 -9.37
N PRO A 130 -21.52 -7.01 -9.52
CA PRO A 130 -20.68 -7.24 -8.37
C PRO A 130 -20.82 -6.06 -7.42
N LYS A 131 -21.15 -6.34 -6.15
CA LYS A 131 -21.10 -5.31 -5.11
C LYS A 131 -19.69 -4.75 -5.09
N GLU A 132 -19.59 -3.43 -5.03
CA GLU A 132 -18.32 -2.79 -4.79
C GLU A 132 -17.85 -3.14 -3.37
N ARG A 133 -16.53 -3.21 -3.14
CA ARG A 133 -15.96 -3.69 -1.86
C ARG A 133 -16.57 -3.01 -0.63
N TRP A 134 -16.81 -1.70 -0.71
CA TRP A 134 -17.39 -0.90 0.39
C TRP A 134 -18.88 -1.17 0.66
N GLN A 135 -19.56 -1.89 -0.24
CA GLN A 135 -20.97 -2.27 -0.11
C GLN A 135 -21.13 -3.70 0.47
N MET A 136 -20.03 -4.41 0.67
CA MET A 136 -20.03 -5.81 1.12
C MET A 136 -19.84 -5.89 2.63
N SER A 137 -20.58 -6.77 3.30
CA SER A 137 -20.28 -7.11 4.71
C SER A 137 -18.97 -7.89 4.81
N THR A 138 -18.39 -8.00 6.01
CA THR A 138 -17.19 -8.82 6.23
C THR A 138 -17.39 -10.27 5.80
N GLU A 139 -18.54 -10.88 6.08
CA GLU A 139 -18.86 -12.24 5.66
C GLU A 139 -18.91 -12.38 4.14
N GLU A 140 -19.59 -11.44 3.45
CA GLU A 140 -19.69 -11.42 1.98
C GLU A 140 -18.31 -11.24 1.34
N ARG A 141 -17.46 -10.36 1.89
CA ARG A 141 -16.08 -10.14 1.43
C ARG A 141 -15.25 -11.42 1.55
N LEU A 142 -15.31 -12.10 2.69
CA LEU A 142 -14.54 -13.32 2.94
C LEU A 142 -15.00 -14.49 2.06
N GLU A 143 -16.30 -14.63 1.83
CA GLU A 143 -16.85 -15.63 0.92
C GLU A 143 -16.39 -15.37 -0.52
N TYR A 144 -16.48 -14.12 -0.98
CA TYR A 144 -16.03 -13.71 -2.30
C TYR A 144 -14.52 -13.93 -2.49
N ALA A 145 -13.70 -13.48 -1.54
CA ALA A 145 -12.26 -13.72 -1.53
C ALA A 145 -11.92 -15.21 -1.58
N THR A 146 -12.67 -16.05 -0.87
CA THR A 146 -12.48 -17.51 -0.88
C THR A 146 -12.74 -18.11 -2.25
N LYS A 147 -13.78 -17.65 -2.96
CA LYS A 147 -14.09 -18.06 -4.33
C LYS A 147 -12.97 -17.67 -5.30
N ILE A 148 -12.49 -16.43 -5.25
CA ILE A 148 -11.38 -15.97 -6.11
C ILE A 148 -10.11 -16.76 -5.83
N LYS A 149 -9.77 -17.00 -4.55
CA LYS A 149 -8.61 -17.83 -4.17
C LYS A 149 -8.71 -19.25 -4.75
N ALA A 150 -9.92 -19.83 -4.81
CA ALA A 150 -10.13 -21.14 -5.42
C ALA A 150 -9.85 -21.10 -6.93
N GLU A 151 -10.30 -20.07 -7.65
CA GLU A 151 -9.97 -19.86 -9.07
C GLU A 151 -8.46 -19.75 -9.29
N GLY A 152 -7.77 -18.95 -8.46
CA GLY A 152 -6.30 -18.85 -8.47
C GLY A 152 -5.61 -20.20 -8.26
N THR A 153 -6.19 -21.06 -7.43
CA THR A 153 -5.66 -22.42 -7.16
C THR A 153 -5.83 -23.36 -8.35
N GLU A 154 -6.93 -23.26 -9.09
CA GLU A 154 -7.10 -24.02 -10.34
C GLU A 154 -6.14 -23.53 -11.43
N LEU A 155 -5.92 -22.22 -11.53
CA LEU A 155 -4.92 -21.65 -12.45
C LEU A 155 -3.50 -22.07 -12.08
N PHE A 156 -3.18 -22.11 -10.78
CA PHE A 156 -1.89 -22.58 -10.28
C PHE A 156 -1.62 -24.03 -10.67
N LYS A 157 -2.62 -24.92 -10.52
CA LYS A 157 -2.53 -26.34 -10.94
C LYS A 157 -2.25 -26.47 -12.44
N LYS A 158 -2.83 -25.57 -13.25
CA LYS A 158 -2.59 -25.48 -14.70
C LYS A 158 -1.25 -24.81 -15.06
N LYS A 159 -0.43 -24.43 -14.07
CA LYS A 159 0.83 -23.68 -14.21
C LYS A 159 0.66 -22.30 -14.85
N ASN A 160 -0.56 -21.76 -14.85
CA ASN A 160 -0.82 -20.40 -15.29
C ASN A 160 -0.55 -19.44 -14.12
N TYR A 161 0.73 -19.26 -13.80
CA TYR A 161 1.16 -18.58 -12.58
C TYR A 161 0.84 -17.07 -12.60
N ALA A 162 0.86 -16.42 -13.77
CA ALA A 162 0.57 -15.00 -13.87
C ALA A 162 -0.89 -14.70 -13.53
N GLU A 163 -1.84 -15.40 -14.17
CA GLU A 163 -3.26 -15.25 -13.87
C GLU A 163 -3.61 -15.75 -12.46
N ALA A 164 -2.97 -16.84 -12.00
CA ALA A 164 -3.14 -17.32 -10.64
C ALA A 164 -2.73 -16.25 -9.61
N THR A 165 -1.63 -15.55 -9.86
CA THR A 165 -1.14 -14.48 -8.98
C THR A 165 -2.15 -13.34 -8.89
N ALA A 166 -2.63 -12.84 -10.03
CA ALA A 166 -3.65 -11.78 -10.04
C ALA A 166 -4.88 -12.17 -9.21
N LYS A 167 -5.36 -13.42 -9.36
CA LYS A 167 -6.46 -13.93 -8.53
C LYS A 167 -6.13 -13.99 -7.05
N TYR A 168 -4.91 -14.40 -6.66
CA TYR A 168 -4.54 -14.41 -5.25
C TYR A 168 -4.41 -13.00 -4.66
N GLU A 169 -3.92 -12.03 -5.43
CA GLU A 169 -3.84 -10.63 -4.99
C GLU A 169 -5.22 -10.00 -4.83
N ASP A 170 -6.11 -10.23 -5.80
CA ASP A 170 -7.52 -9.82 -5.70
C ASP A 170 -8.19 -10.45 -4.47
N ALA A 171 -8.03 -11.77 -4.28
CA ALA A 171 -8.57 -12.46 -3.10
C ALA A 171 -8.02 -11.87 -1.79
N ALA A 172 -6.72 -11.53 -1.74
CA ALA A 172 -6.14 -10.89 -0.57
C ALA A 172 -6.73 -9.49 -0.32
N ALA A 173 -6.93 -8.69 -1.38
CA ALA A 173 -7.51 -7.36 -1.28
C ALA A 173 -8.94 -7.40 -0.73
N PHE A 174 -9.77 -8.36 -1.16
CA PHE A 174 -11.13 -8.54 -0.62
C PHE A 174 -11.14 -9.16 0.78
N SER A 175 -10.12 -9.93 1.16
CA SER A 175 -10.08 -10.61 2.47
C SER A 175 -9.88 -9.70 3.68
N VAL A 176 -9.52 -8.42 3.47
CA VAL A 176 -9.35 -7.41 4.51
C VAL A 176 -10.15 -6.16 4.17
N ASP A 177 -10.48 -5.31 5.13
CA ASP A 177 -11.18 -4.05 4.86
C ASP A 177 -10.26 -2.98 4.26
N GLU A 178 -10.82 -2.01 3.54
CA GLU A 178 -10.03 -0.96 2.90
C GLU A 178 -9.48 0.02 3.95
N GLY A 179 -8.19 0.36 3.83
CA GLY A 179 -7.52 1.26 4.77
C GLY A 179 -7.07 0.61 6.09
N ILE A 180 -7.35 -0.67 6.31
CA ILE A 180 -6.86 -1.43 7.48
C ILE A 180 -5.61 -2.22 7.07
N SER A 181 -4.55 -2.17 7.89
CA SER A 181 -3.28 -2.86 7.62
C SER A 181 -2.56 -3.30 8.88
N GLY A 182 -1.68 -4.28 8.75
CA GLY A 182 -0.86 -4.79 9.85
C GLY A 182 -1.72 -5.30 11.01
N ASP A 183 -1.42 -4.84 12.21
CA ASP A 183 -2.07 -5.29 13.44
C ASP A 183 -3.54 -4.86 13.55
N ASP A 184 -3.96 -3.84 12.80
CA ASP A 184 -5.35 -3.37 12.80
C ASP A 184 -6.31 -4.34 12.08
N ILE A 185 -5.78 -5.30 11.29
CA ILE A 185 -6.61 -6.30 10.61
C ILE A 185 -7.18 -7.28 11.65
N PRO A 186 -8.52 -7.47 11.70
CA PRO A 186 -9.14 -8.40 12.63
C PRO A 186 -8.58 -9.82 12.52
N GLU A 187 -8.36 -10.49 13.65
CA GLU A 187 -7.76 -11.84 13.69
C GLU A 187 -8.50 -12.86 12.81
N ALA A 188 -9.82 -12.73 12.66
CA ALA A 188 -10.65 -13.60 11.82
C ALA A 188 -10.36 -13.44 10.31
N GLU A 189 -9.86 -12.29 9.88
CA GLU A 189 -9.61 -11.96 8.46
C GLU A 189 -8.18 -12.34 8.02
N ARG A 190 -7.22 -12.33 8.97
CA ARG A 190 -5.80 -12.61 8.71
C ARG A 190 -5.51 -13.97 8.04
N PRO A 191 -6.16 -15.10 8.40
CA PRO A 191 -5.80 -16.41 7.83
C PRO A 191 -6.00 -16.48 6.31
N LEU A 192 -7.09 -15.87 5.81
CA LEU A 192 -7.37 -15.86 4.38
C LEU A 192 -6.35 -14.99 3.63
N TYR A 193 -6.07 -13.81 4.16
CA TYR A 193 -5.06 -12.89 3.63
C TYR A 193 -3.66 -13.53 3.56
N ILE A 194 -3.19 -14.12 4.68
CA ILE A 194 -1.91 -14.84 4.77
C ILE A 194 -1.86 -15.97 3.74
N SER A 195 -2.94 -16.74 3.61
CA SER A 195 -2.98 -17.84 2.65
C SER A 195 -2.94 -17.36 1.20
N CYS A 196 -3.55 -16.22 0.86
CA CYS A 196 -3.56 -15.66 -0.49
C CYS A 196 -2.16 -15.18 -0.88
N TRP A 197 -1.54 -14.32 -0.07
CA TRP A 197 -0.18 -13.84 -0.31
C TRP A 197 0.87 -14.96 -0.27
N GLY A 198 0.68 -15.95 0.60
CA GLY A 198 1.51 -17.15 0.61
C GLY A 198 1.45 -17.92 -0.71
N ASN A 199 0.28 -18.02 -1.34
CA ASN A 199 0.15 -18.68 -2.64
C ASN A 199 0.71 -17.81 -3.78
N ALA A 200 0.48 -16.49 -3.75
CA ALA A 200 1.08 -15.55 -4.69
C ALA A 200 2.61 -15.62 -4.66
N ALA A 201 3.23 -15.65 -3.47
CA ALA A 201 4.68 -15.80 -3.31
C ALA A 201 5.22 -17.06 -4.02
N MET A 202 4.47 -18.17 -3.96
CA MET A 202 4.86 -19.39 -4.66
C MET A 202 4.72 -19.26 -6.18
N CYS A 203 3.71 -18.55 -6.67
CA CYS A 203 3.57 -18.25 -8.10
C CYS A 203 4.76 -17.43 -8.60
N TYR A 204 5.13 -16.36 -7.89
CA TYR A 204 6.29 -15.54 -8.22
C TYR A 204 7.60 -16.32 -8.26
N ILE A 205 7.81 -17.24 -7.31
CA ILE A 205 8.97 -18.15 -7.33
C ILE A 205 8.99 -19.01 -8.60
N ASN A 206 7.84 -19.58 -9.01
CA ASN A 206 7.77 -20.38 -10.24
C ASN A 206 8.03 -19.54 -11.49
N MET A 207 7.62 -18.27 -11.48
CA MET A 207 7.90 -17.29 -12.54
C MET A 207 9.31 -16.70 -12.48
N LYS A 208 10.09 -17.02 -11.44
CA LYS A 208 11.40 -16.41 -11.15
C LYS A 208 11.34 -14.88 -10.95
N SER A 209 10.18 -14.35 -10.58
CA SER A 209 10.05 -12.95 -10.17
C SER A 209 10.42 -12.82 -8.70
N TRP A 210 11.72 -12.71 -8.43
CA TRP A 210 12.24 -12.82 -7.07
C TRP A 210 11.89 -11.62 -6.19
N ALA A 211 11.85 -10.41 -6.76
CA ALA A 211 11.48 -9.20 -6.02
C ALA A 211 10.02 -9.25 -5.55
N ASP A 212 9.11 -9.65 -6.45
CA ASP A 212 7.69 -9.79 -6.12
C ASP A 212 7.44 -10.93 -5.13
N ALA A 213 8.20 -12.03 -5.24
CA ALA A 213 8.17 -13.10 -4.24
C ALA A 213 8.55 -12.60 -2.84
N ILE A 214 9.54 -11.70 -2.74
CA ILE A 214 9.92 -11.07 -1.46
C ILE A 214 8.79 -10.18 -0.95
N HIS A 215 8.18 -9.36 -1.83
CA HIS A 215 7.05 -8.51 -1.47
C HIS A 215 5.89 -9.32 -0.89
N ALA A 216 5.46 -10.37 -1.60
CA ALA A 216 4.39 -11.25 -1.15
C ALA A 216 4.72 -11.97 0.18
N CYS A 217 5.97 -12.36 0.39
CA CYS A 217 6.39 -12.94 1.68
C CYS A 217 6.39 -11.91 2.82
N ASN A 218 6.72 -10.65 2.56
CA ASN A 218 6.64 -9.58 3.56
C ASN A 218 5.18 -9.36 3.99
N LYS A 219 4.24 -9.32 3.04
CA LYS A 219 2.81 -9.23 3.34
C LYS A 219 2.31 -10.34 4.27
N VAL A 220 2.84 -11.56 4.14
CA VAL A 220 2.53 -12.66 5.06
C VAL A 220 3.11 -12.41 6.44
N LEU A 221 4.39 -12.04 6.52
CA LEU A 221 5.13 -11.90 7.78
C LEU A 221 4.72 -10.65 8.57
N GLU A 222 4.21 -9.61 7.92
CA GLU A 222 3.64 -8.40 8.54
C GLU A 222 2.34 -8.67 9.31
N MET A 223 1.64 -9.79 9.04
CA MET A 223 0.33 -10.11 9.63
C MET A 223 0.40 -11.02 10.86
N GLU A 224 1.58 -11.59 11.14
CA GLU A 224 1.80 -12.40 12.33
C GLU A 224 2.40 -11.47 13.41
N SER A 225 1.53 -10.96 14.27
CA SER A 225 1.82 -9.92 15.28
C SER A 225 2.87 -10.32 16.35
N GLU A 226 3.35 -11.56 16.34
CA GLU A 226 4.48 -11.99 17.16
C GLU A 226 5.41 -12.93 16.37
N ALA A 227 6.66 -12.50 16.16
CA ALA A 227 7.83 -13.31 15.84
C ALA A 227 7.80 -14.24 14.60
N ASN A 228 7.76 -13.71 13.37
CA ASN A 228 8.26 -14.40 12.14
C ASN A 228 7.90 -15.91 12.04
N THR A 229 6.70 -16.35 12.45
CA THR A 229 6.46 -17.80 12.68
C THR A 229 6.19 -18.59 11.41
N ASN A 230 5.92 -17.90 10.30
CA ASN A 230 5.63 -18.52 9.03
C ASN A 230 6.87 -19.11 8.34
N ILE A 231 7.19 -20.36 8.66
CA ILE A 231 8.32 -21.11 8.09
C ILE A 231 8.30 -21.07 6.55
N LYS A 232 7.11 -21.16 5.93
CA LYS A 232 6.98 -21.15 4.45
C LYS A 232 7.34 -19.79 3.87
N ALA A 233 6.86 -18.69 4.44
CA ALA A 233 7.18 -17.35 3.96
C ALA A 233 8.66 -17.01 4.16
N LEU A 234 9.23 -17.32 5.34
CA LEU A 234 10.66 -17.16 5.60
C LEU A 234 11.52 -17.97 4.62
N TYR A 235 11.20 -19.25 4.43
CA TYR A 235 11.91 -20.11 3.48
C TYR A 235 11.86 -19.55 2.04
N ARG A 236 10.67 -19.16 1.58
CA ARG A 236 10.44 -18.61 0.23
C ARG A 236 11.15 -17.28 0.02
N ARG A 237 11.09 -16.37 0.99
CA ARG A 237 11.80 -15.08 0.97
C ARG A 237 13.31 -15.29 0.96
N GLY A 238 13.81 -16.21 1.78
CA GLY A 238 15.21 -16.60 1.80
C GLY A 238 15.70 -17.15 0.47
N LEU A 239 14.91 -18.02 -0.19
CA LEU A 239 15.22 -18.56 -1.51
C LEU A 239 15.30 -17.46 -2.58
N ALA A 240 14.32 -16.54 -2.59
CA ALA A 240 14.31 -15.41 -3.52
C ALA A 240 15.52 -14.49 -3.32
N ARG A 241 15.89 -14.21 -2.07
CA ARG A 241 17.08 -13.42 -1.70
C ARG A 241 18.38 -14.06 -2.16
N ILE A 242 18.52 -15.39 -2.08
CA ILE A 242 19.67 -16.10 -2.67
C ILE A 242 19.77 -15.81 -4.18
N ARG A 243 18.66 -15.88 -4.91
CA ARG A 243 18.62 -15.66 -6.36
C ARG A 243 18.98 -14.24 -6.77
N LEU A 244 18.70 -13.26 -5.90
CA LEU A 244 19.08 -11.86 -6.08
C LEU A 244 20.49 -11.53 -5.55
N GLY A 245 21.23 -12.51 -5.01
CA GLY A 245 22.55 -12.26 -4.40
C GLY A 245 22.50 -11.56 -3.04
N GLN A 246 21.31 -11.43 -2.44
CA GLN A 246 21.07 -10.85 -1.12
C GLN A 246 21.36 -11.88 -0.03
N TYR A 247 22.61 -12.36 0.01
CA TYR A 247 23.00 -13.52 0.79
C TYR A 247 22.92 -13.32 2.31
N LYS A 248 23.08 -12.07 2.80
CA LYS A 248 23.02 -11.78 4.24
C LYS A 248 21.58 -11.84 4.74
N GLU A 249 20.67 -11.21 4.01
CA GLU A 249 19.24 -11.20 4.26
C GLU A 249 18.64 -12.60 4.08
N ALA A 250 19.11 -13.34 3.08
CA ALA A 250 18.76 -14.75 2.91
C ALA A 250 19.16 -15.60 4.12
N LYS A 251 20.34 -15.34 4.71
CA LYS A 251 20.79 -16.03 5.92
C LYS A 251 19.86 -15.78 7.09
N VAL A 252 19.43 -14.53 7.30
CA VAL A 252 18.51 -14.15 8.38
C VAL A 252 17.21 -14.93 8.27
N ASP A 253 16.58 -14.93 7.10
CA ASP A 253 15.31 -15.63 6.88
C ASP A 253 15.44 -17.15 7.06
N LEU A 254 16.47 -17.75 6.46
CA LEU A 254 16.65 -19.20 6.50
C LEU A 254 17.06 -19.69 7.88
N MET A 255 17.81 -18.90 8.65
CA MET A 255 18.10 -19.22 10.05
C MET A 255 16.87 -19.07 10.93
N ALA A 256 16.04 -18.04 10.72
CA ALA A 256 14.76 -17.92 11.41
C ALA A 256 13.87 -19.14 11.14
N ALA A 257 13.76 -19.56 9.88
CA ALA A 257 13.01 -20.76 9.49
C ALA A 257 13.60 -22.04 10.11
N TYR A 258 14.93 -22.14 10.17
CA TYR A 258 15.63 -23.28 10.77
C TYR A 258 15.46 -23.34 12.29
N ASN A 259 15.43 -22.20 12.97
CA ASN A 259 15.22 -22.15 14.41
C ASN A 259 13.80 -22.55 14.79
N LEU A 260 12.82 -22.29 13.92
CA LEU A 260 11.43 -22.71 14.09
C LEU A 260 11.24 -24.21 13.82
N ASP A 261 11.80 -24.72 12.73
CA ASP A 261 11.81 -26.16 12.42
C ASP A 261 13.17 -26.58 11.89
N ASN A 262 14.02 -27.02 12.82
CA ASN A 262 15.36 -27.45 12.47
C ASN A 262 15.35 -28.75 11.67
N SER A 263 14.25 -29.52 11.65
CA SER A 263 14.14 -30.82 10.96
C SER A 263 13.76 -30.68 9.49
N ASN A 264 13.32 -29.48 9.08
CA ASN A 264 12.88 -29.19 7.73
C ASN A 264 13.97 -29.41 6.68
N LYS A 265 13.76 -30.40 5.80
CA LYS A 265 14.74 -30.78 4.76
C LYS A 265 14.98 -29.66 3.75
N ASP A 266 13.94 -28.90 3.39
CA ASP A 266 14.03 -27.85 2.40
C ASP A 266 14.81 -26.64 2.93
N VAL A 267 14.57 -26.25 4.18
CA VAL A 267 15.34 -25.18 4.85
C VAL A 267 16.82 -25.57 4.98
N ARG A 268 17.12 -26.80 5.43
CA ARG A 268 18.51 -27.30 5.50
C ARG A 268 19.19 -27.30 4.13
N LYS A 269 18.47 -27.71 3.08
CA LYS A 269 18.98 -27.70 1.70
C LYS A 269 19.24 -26.27 1.21
N ALA A 270 18.36 -25.32 1.51
CA ALA A 270 18.55 -23.91 1.17
C ALA A 270 19.71 -23.26 1.93
N LEU A 271 19.92 -23.59 3.22
CA LEU A 271 21.10 -23.13 3.97
C LEU A 271 22.41 -23.68 3.38
N LYS A 272 22.41 -24.95 2.94
CA LYS A 272 23.54 -25.52 2.21
C LYS A 272 23.77 -24.79 0.88
N GLN A 273 22.71 -24.57 0.10
CA GLN A 273 22.79 -23.81 -1.14
C GLN A 273 23.35 -22.41 -0.90
N LEU A 274 22.86 -21.69 0.11
CA LEU A 274 23.35 -20.36 0.46
C LEU A 274 24.86 -20.40 0.77
N LYS A 275 25.33 -21.40 1.52
CA LYS A 275 26.76 -21.56 1.81
C LYS A 275 27.59 -21.76 0.54
N ASP A 276 27.12 -22.60 -0.37
CA ASP A 276 27.79 -22.90 -1.63
C ASP A 276 27.81 -21.67 -2.56
N GLU A 277 26.70 -20.95 -2.68
CA GLU A 277 26.58 -19.71 -3.47
C GLU A 277 27.46 -18.58 -2.91
N VAL A 278 27.52 -18.43 -1.58
CA VAL A 278 28.42 -17.46 -0.93
C VAL A 278 29.88 -17.81 -1.18
N ALA A 279 30.25 -19.09 -1.13
CA ALA A 279 31.61 -19.53 -1.45
C ALA A 279 31.95 -19.30 -2.93
N ALA A 280 31.02 -19.60 -3.83
CA ALA A 280 31.18 -19.37 -5.26
C ALA A 280 31.29 -17.87 -5.60
N ALA A 281 30.47 -17.02 -4.97
CA ALA A 281 30.52 -15.57 -5.11
C ALA A 281 31.88 -15.02 -4.65
N LYS A 282 32.37 -15.45 -3.48
CA LYS A 282 33.71 -15.08 -2.97
C LYS A 282 34.84 -15.54 -3.90
N LYS A 283 34.74 -16.74 -4.46
CA LYS A 283 35.73 -17.26 -5.41
C LYS A 283 35.71 -16.45 -6.72
N LYS A 284 34.53 -16.20 -7.27
CA LYS A 284 34.36 -15.39 -8.49
C LYS A 284 34.87 -13.96 -8.29
N GLU A 285 34.62 -13.36 -7.13
CA GLU A 285 35.15 -12.05 -6.76
C GLU A 285 36.69 -12.08 -6.73
N LYS A 286 37.29 -13.07 -6.05
CA LYS A 286 38.74 -13.27 -6.02
C LYS A 286 39.35 -13.45 -7.42
N ASP A 287 38.72 -14.26 -8.28
CA ASP A 287 39.23 -14.56 -9.62
C ASP A 287 39.07 -13.36 -10.58
N THR A 288 37.99 -12.58 -10.43
CA THR A 288 37.70 -11.40 -11.28
C THR A 288 38.53 -10.18 -10.89
N PHE A 289 38.70 -9.93 -9.59
CA PHE A 289 39.40 -8.75 -9.09
C PHE A 289 40.87 -9.03 -8.73
N GLY A 290 41.24 -10.27 -8.43
CA GLY A 290 42.63 -10.65 -8.12
C GLY A 290 43.60 -10.57 -9.29
N GLY A 291 43.12 -10.64 -10.54
CA GLY A 291 43.94 -10.44 -11.75
C GLY A 291 44.15 -8.97 -12.13
N PHE A 292 43.24 -8.09 -11.73
CA PHE A 292 43.29 -6.65 -12.04
C PHE A 292 44.06 -5.84 -10.97
N LEU A 293 44.12 -6.36 -9.73
CA LEU A 293 44.79 -5.74 -8.58
C LEU A 293 46.33 -5.87 -8.57
N GLY A 294 46.94 -6.62 -9.49
CA GLY A 294 48.40 -6.84 -9.50
C GLY A 294 49.24 -5.63 -9.97
N LYS A 295 48.63 -4.52 -10.42
CA LYS A 295 49.37 -3.40 -11.03
C LYS A 295 48.95 -2.00 -10.63
N VAL A 296 48.01 -1.82 -9.71
CA VAL A 296 47.64 -0.49 -9.22
C VAL A 296 47.24 -0.61 -7.76
N ASP A 297 48.08 -0.08 -6.85
CA ASP A 297 47.83 0.03 -5.41
C ASP A 297 46.70 1.03 -5.12
N ILE A 298 45.48 0.59 -5.36
CA ILE A 298 44.27 1.26 -4.93
C ILE A 298 43.37 0.11 -4.46
N TYR A 299 43.03 0.05 -3.18
CA TYR A 299 41.81 -0.52 -2.56
C TYR A 299 42.08 -1.12 -1.17
N ASN A 300 41.70 -0.34 -0.15
CA ASN A 300 41.08 -0.88 1.05
C ASN A 300 39.62 -1.28 0.72
N ASP A 301 39.24 -2.50 1.12
CA ASP A 301 37.91 -3.05 1.44
C ASP A 301 36.66 -2.64 0.61
N LYS A 302 36.01 -3.62 -0.03
CA LYS A 302 34.56 -3.55 -0.36
C LYS A 302 33.78 -4.64 0.40
N LYS A 303 32.96 -4.18 1.35
CA LYS A 303 32.10 -4.96 2.27
C LYS A 303 30.80 -5.40 1.58
N GLY A 304 30.33 -6.64 1.84
CA GLY A 304 29.01 -7.14 1.40
C GLY A 304 27.81 -6.40 2.04
N PRO A 305 26.54 -6.81 1.81
CA PRO A 305 25.34 -6.00 2.08
C PRO A 305 25.30 -5.39 3.48
N LEU A 306 25.00 -4.11 3.59
CA LEU A 306 25.03 -3.41 4.85
C LEU A 306 23.77 -3.76 5.66
N VAL A 307 23.91 -4.57 6.70
CA VAL A 307 22.82 -4.86 7.66
C VAL A 307 23.09 -4.00 8.90
N PRO A 308 22.30 -2.94 9.15
CA PRO A 308 22.45 -2.16 10.37
C PRO A 308 22.31 -3.05 11.61
N ASN A 309 23.24 -2.92 12.55
CA ASN A 309 23.33 -3.70 13.77
C ASN A 309 23.51 -5.21 13.56
N ALA A 310 24.27 -5.63 12.54
CA ALA A 310 24.46 -7.05 12.24
C ALA A 310 25.03 -7.89 13.40
N LYS A 311 25.71 -7.25 14.36
CA LYS A 311 26.32 -7.89 15.54
C LYS A 311 25.51 -7.72 16.83
N GLY A 312 24.47 -6.88 16.84
CA GLY A 312 23.71 -6.57 18.05
C GLY A 312 24.44 -5.65 19.04
N ASP A 313 25.54 -5.01 18.64
CA ASP A 313 26.42 -4.20 19.49
C ASP A 313 26.31 -2.68 19.23
N ASN A 314 25.34 -2.26 18.43
CA ASN A 314 25.09 -0.85 18.22
C ASN A 314 24.52 -0.17 19.48
N PRO A 315 24.99 1.04 19.82
CA PRO A 315 24.56 1.74 21.02
C PRO A 315 23.13 2.24 20.88
N HIS A 316 22.42 2.26 22.00
CA HIS A 316 21.09 2.83 22.14
C HIS A 316 21.19 4.09 22.99
N VAL A 317 20.56 5.17 22.56
CA VAL A 317 20.50 6.44 23.27
C VAL A 317 19.05 6.85 23.46
N PHE A 318 18.77 7.67 24.46
CA PHE A 318 17.41 8.13 24.73
C PHE A 318 17.32 9.64 24.84
N PHE A 319 16.12 10.15 24.56
CA PHE A 319 15.66 11.49 24.90
C PHE A 319 14.41 11.40 25.76
N GLN A 320 14.37 12.13 26.87
CA GLN A 320 13.14 12.49 27.55
C GLN A 320 12.65 13.82 26.98
N ILE A 321 11.46 13.84 26.39
CA ILE A 321 10.93 15.00 25.68
C ILE A 321 9.83 15.68 26.49
N LYS A 322 9.91 17.00 26.62
CA LYS A 322 8.85 17.84 27.18
C LYS A 322 8.36 18.86 26.17
N GLN A 323 7.09 19.26 26.31
CA GLN A 323 6.54 20.42 25.64
C GLN A 323 6.03 21.41 26.70
N GLY A 324 6.72 22.54 26.85
CA GLY A 324 6.52 23.41 28.02
C GLY A 324 6.73 22.60 29.31
N ASP A 325 5.70 22.53 30.16
CA ASP A 325 5.72 21.74 31.40
C ASP A 325 5.24 20.30 31.23
N GLU A 326 4.61 19.96 30.10
CA GLU A 326 4.07 18.64 29.83
C GLU A 326 5.19 17.64 29.48
N ASP A 327 5.17 16.47 30.12
CA ASP A 327 6.05 15.36 29.79
C ASP A 327 5.45 14.52 28.66
N LEU A 328 6.06 14.58 27.47
CA LEU A 328 5.56 13.85 26.29
C LEU A 328 5.99 12.39 26.29
N GLY A 329 7.08 12.07 26.99
CA GLY A 329 7.61 10.72 27.13
C GLY A 329 9.05 10.55 26.64
N LYS A 330 9.48 9.29 26.63
CA LYS A 330 10.83 8.88 26.26
C LYS A 330 10.89 8.36 24.82
N VAL A 331 11.91 8.75 24.07
CA VAL A 331 12.27 8.21 22.76
C VAL A 331 13.59 7.48 22.88
N VAL A 332 13.65 6.21 22.46
CA VAL A 332 14.90 5.43 22.42
C VAL A 332 15.29 5.18 20.97
N MET A 333 16.58 5.36 20.67
CA MET A 333 17.13 5.36 19.32
C MET A 333 18.36 4.47 19.25
N GLN A 334 18.41 3.58 18.27
CA GLN A 334 19.59 2.79 17.95
C GLN A 334 20.46 3.53 16.92
N LEU A 335 21.74 3.74 17.23
CA LEU A 335 22.70 4.40 16.34
C LEU A 335 23.47 3.37 15.50
N TYR A 336 23.73 3.68 14.24
CA TYR A 336 24.43 2.82 13.29
C TYR A 336 25.95 2.91 13.42
N LYS A 337 26.50 2.58 14.60
CA LYS A 337 27.95 2.61 14.85
C LYS A 337 28.74 1.69 13.91
N ASP A 338 28.14 0.60 13.46
CA ASP A 338 28.71 -0.33 12.49
C ASP A 338 28.77 0.21 11.05
N ILE A 339 28.01 1.28 10.74
CA ILE A 339 27.88 1.86 9.39
C ILE A 339 28.50 3.25 9.32
N THR A 340 28.12 4.12 10.26
CA THR A 340 28.57 5.49 10.39
C THR A 340 29.18 5.71 11.79
N PRO A 341 30.28 5.00 12.15
CA PRO A 341 30.89 5.09 13.48
C PRO A 341 31.19 6.52 13.94
N LYS A 342 31.66 7.40 13.07
CA LYS A 342 32.01 8.78 13.47
C LYS A 342 30.76 9.62 13.75
N THR A 343 29.75 9.49 12.89
CA THR A 343 28.47 10.20 13.04
C THR A 343 27.70 9.69 14.27
N ALA A 344 27.67 8.37 14.48
CA ALA A 344 27.06 7.74 15.64
C ALA A 344 27.77 8.14 16.96
N GLU A 345 29.10 8.17 16.98
CA GLU A 345 29.86 8.57 18.17
C GLU A 345 29.66 10.05 18.52
N ASN A 346 29.56 10.93 17.51
CA ASN A 346 29.19 12.33 17.72
C ASN A 346 27.84 12.45 18.43
N PHE A 347 26.80 11.79 17.89
CA PHE A 347 25.48 11.84 18.48
C PHE A 347 25.43 11.22 19.89
N ARG A 348 26.07 10.07 20.10
CA ARG A 348 26.16 9.40 21.41
C ARG A 348 26.79 10.30 22.47
N CYS A 349 27.94 10.90 22.17
CA CYS A 349 28.63 11.79 23.10
C CYS A 349 27.81 13.05 23.41
N LEU A 350 27.07 13.58 22.44
CA LEU A 350 26.17 14.70 22.64
C LEU A 350 24.93 14.31 23.47
N CYS A 351 24.51 13.04 23.46
CA CYS A 351 23.51 12.53 24.40
C CYS A 351 24.06 12.39 25.82
N THR A 352 25.32 11.99 26.01
CA THR A 352 25.89 11.77 27.35
C THR A 352 26.53 13.01 27.97
N GLY A 353 26.93 13.99 27.15
CA GLY A 353 27.62 15.20 27.59
C GLY A 353 29.07 14.97 28.03
N GLU A 354 29.65 13.80 27.75
CA GLU A 354 30.95 13.39 28.29
C GLU A 354 32.15 14.19 27.75
N LYS A 355 31.96 14.97 26.68
CA LYS A 355 33.02 15.75 26.03
C LYS A 355 33.22 17.15 26.60
N GLY A 356 32.46 17.53 27.64
CA GLY A 356 32.61 18.83 28.29
C GLY A 356 32.14 19.98 27.40
N ASN A 357 32.90 21.09 27.37
CA ASN A 357 32.55 22.27 26.60
C ASN A 357 33.22 22.29 25.22
N GLY A 358 32.48 22.75 24.20
CA GLY A 358 32.97 22.95 22.85
C GLY A 358 33.73 24.26 22.69
N SER A 359 34.22 24.52 21.47
CA SER A 359 34.91 25.76 21.10
C SER A 359 34.00 26.99 21.17
N SER A 360 32.69 26.80 21.05
CA SER A 360 31.66 27.81 21.31
C SER A 360 31.51 28.20 22.79
N GLY A 361 32.20 27.51 23.71
CA GLY A 361 32.07 27.70 25.16
C GLY A 361 30.79 27.10 25.76
N LYS A 362 29.96 26.44 24.94
CA LYS A 362 28.74 25.75 25.37
C LYS A 362 29.03 24.27 25.68
N PRO A 363 28.31 23.64 26.62
CA PRO A 363 28.39 22.20 26.81
C PRO A 363 28.03 21.45 25.53
N LEU A 364 28.84 20.46 25.16
CA LEU A 364 28.57 19.52 24.05
C LEU A 364 27.53 18.49 24.51
N HIS A 365 26.30 18.94 24.71
CA HIS A 365 25.24 18.14 25.33
C HIS A 365 23.85 18.55 24.82
N PHE A 366 23.00 17.58 24.49
CA PHE A 366 21.65 17.82 24.00
C PHE A 366 20.65 18.16 25.11
N LYS A 367 20.95 17.87 26.38
CA LYS A 367 20.07 18.20 27.49
C LYS A 367 19.81 19.71 27.57
N GLY A 368 18.54 20.08 27.54
CA GLY A 368 18.07 21.46 27.50
C GLY A 368 18.01 22.08 26.09
N SER A 369 18.41 21.36 25.05
CA SER A 369 18.26 21.83 23.67
C SER A 369 16.83 21.63 23.15
N THR A 370 16.43 22.48 22.22
CA THR A 370 15.05 22.52 21.68
C THR A 370 14.97 21.93 20.28
N PHE A 371 13.79 21.44 19.91
CA PHE A 371 13.44 21.22 18.51
C PHE A 371 13.02 22.56 17.89
N HIS A 372 13.90 23.13 17.07
CA HIS A 372 13.71 24.48 16.51
C HIS A 372 12.92 24.49 15.20
N ARG A 373 12.62 23.30 14.62
CA ARG A 373 11.83 23.18 13.39
C ARG A 373 11.05 21.87 13.36
N VAL A 374 9.74 21.94 13.11
CA VAL A 374 8.82 20.80 13.06
C VAL A 374 7.93 20.92 11.84
N ILE A 375 8.02 19.96 10.91
CA ILE A 375 7.19 19.94 9.70
C ILE A 375 6.42 18.63 9.65
N LYS A 376 5.10 18.74 9.75
CA LYS A 376 4.17 17.61 9.67
C LYS A 376 4.35 16.84 8.36
N ASP A 377 4.28 15.51 8.45
CA ASP A 377 4.49 14.54 7.37
C ASP A 377 5.88 14.62 6.72
N PHE A 378 6.84 15.26 7.39
CA PHE A 378 8.20 15.39 6.91
C PHE A 378 9.24 15.03 7.98
N MET A 379 9.50 15.91 8.95
CA MET A 379 10.55 15.70 9.95
C MET A 379 10.46 16.64 11.15
N ILE A 380 11.08 16.24 12.26
CA ILE A 380 11.35 17.08 13.43
C ILE A 380 12.86 17.30 13.55
N GLN A 381 13.31 18.55 13.67
CA GLN A 381 14.73 18.92 13.68
C GLN A 381 15.11 19.61 14.99
N GLY A 382 16.27 19.21 15.52
CA GLY A 382 16.83 19.74 16.75
C GLY A 382 18.36 19.69 16.74
N GLY A 383 18.95 19.82 17.93
CA GLY A 383 20.40 19.68 18.12
C GLY A 383 21.22 20.96 17.98
N ASP A 384 20.59 22.13 17.83
CA ASP A 384 21.28 23.42 17.97
C ASP A 384 21.30 23.86 19.45
N PHE A 385 22.22 23.28 20.24
CA PHE A 385 22.43 23.68 21.64
C PHE A 385 23.26 24.97 21.79
N THR A 386 23.74 25.55 20.69
CA THR A 386 24.57 26.76 20.74
C THR A 386 23.74 28.04 20.65
N ASN A 387 22.84 28.12 19.67
CA ASN A 387 22.00 29.29 19.39
C ASN A 387 20.51 29.00 19.59
N GLY A 388 20.08 27.73 19.57
CA GLY A 388 18.68 27.34 19.80
C GLY A 388 17.71 27.74 18.68
N ASN A 389 18.20 28.14 17.51
CA ASN A 389 17.38 28.68 16.42
C ASN A 389 17.70 28.07 15.05
N GLY A 390 18.52 27.02 15.01
CA GLY A 390 18.91 26.30 13.80
C GLY A 390 20.09 26.92 13.04
N THR A 391 20.66 28.03 13.52
CA THR A 391 21.85 28.64 12.90
C THR A 391 23.17 28.13 13.48
N GLY A 392 23.11 27.40 14.60
CA GLY A 392 24.28 26.93 15.32
C GLY A 392 24.45 25.41 15.28
N GLY A 393 25.18 24.90 16.25
CA GLY A 393 25.49 23.49 16.41
C GLY A 393 26.97 23.22 16.18
N GLU A 394 27.58 22.50 17.11
CA GLU A 394 28.98 22.15 17.10
C GLU A 394 29.12 20.64 17.33
N SER A 395 30.01 19.99 16.59
CA SER A 395 30.28 18.56 16.80
C SER A 395 31.30 18.33 17.91
N ILE A 396 31.41 17.10 18.38
CA ILE A 396 32.49 16.72 19.31
C ILE A 396 33.90 16.78 18.68
N TYR A 397 33.98 17.06 17.39
CA TYR A 397 35.22 17.15 16.62
C TYR A 397 35.58 18.60 16.24
N GLY A 398 34.85 19.59 16.76
CA GLY A 398 34.92 21.01 16.38
C GLY A 398 33.65 21.46 15.65
N GLU A 399 33.71 22.60 14.95
CA GLU A 399 32.51 23.22 14.33
C GLU A 399 31.75 22.23 13.42
N LYS A 400 32.44 21.58 12.49
CA LYS A 400 31.85 20.69 11.48
C LYS A 400 32.72 19.45 11.20
N PHE A 401 32.10 18.40 10.67
CA PHE A 401 32.78 17.20 10.17
C PHE A 401 32.16 16.68 8.85
N ALA A 402 32.98 15.95 8.08
CA ALA A 402 32.63 15.44 6.76
C ALA A 402 31.51 14.39 6.79
N ASP A 403 30.80 14.24 5.66
CA ASP A 403 29.84 13.17 5.43
C ASP A 403 30.56 11.82 5.42
N GLU A 404 30.06 10.87 6.18
CA GLU A 404 30.73 9.58 6.35
C GLU A 404 30.40 8.60 5.22
N ASN A 405 29.11 8.40 4.94
CA ASN A 405 28.61 7.71 3.76
C ASN A 405 27.09 7.94 3.58
N PHE A 406 26.56 7.56 2.41
CA PHE A 406 25.13 7.64 2.08
C PHE A 406 24.53 6.26 1.79
N VAL A 407 25.01 5.21 2.47
CA VAL A 407 24.59 3.83 2.16
C VAL A 407 23.15 3.58 2.59
N ILE A 408 22.73 4.09 3.75
CA ILE A 408 21.35 4.01 4.21
C ILE A 408 20.53 5.16 3.60
N LYS A 409 19.33 4.84 3.11
CA LYS A 409 18.38 5.76 2.47
C LYS A 409 17.22 6.09 3.40
N HIS A 410 16.55 7.22 3.14
CA HIS A 410 15.43 7.72 3.95
C HIS A 410 14.10 7.07 3.53
N THR A 411 13.97 5.75 3.76
CA THR A 411 12.86 4.93 3.26
C THR A 411 11.70 4.75 4.24
N LYS A 412 11.81 5.26 5.48
CA LYS A 412 10.74 5.12 6.48
C LYS A 412 10.76 6.24 7.53
N ALA A 413 9.65 6.35 8.27
CA ALA A 413 9.57 7.17 9.48
C ALA A 413 10.50 6.64 10.59
N GLY A 414 10.91 7.54 11.48
CA GLY A 414 11.76 7.24 12.63
C GLY A 414 13.25 7.14 12.31
N GLN A 415 13.72 7.52 11.12
CA GLN A 415 15.15 7.51 10.81
C GLN A 415 15.82 8.80 11.28
N LEU A 416 16.99 8.67 11.93
CA LEU A 416 17.82 9.79 12.35
C LEU A 416 18.81 10.14 11.23
N SER A 417 18.90 11.42 10.90
CA SER A 417 19.80 11.91 9.86
C SER A 417 20.36 13.28 10.17
N MET A 418 21.56 13.57 9.67
CA MET A 418 22.27 14.82 9.96
C MET A 418 21.62 16.00 9.22
N ALA A 419 21.34 17.08 9.94
CA ALA A 419 21.03 18.37 9.33
C ALA A 419 22.35 19.10 9.06
N ASN A 420 22.61 19.43 7.80
CA ASN A 420 23.84 20.09 7.35
C ASN A 420 23.51 21.30 6.46
N ALA A 421 24.50 22.18 6.26
CA ALA A 421 24.39 23.37 5.41
C ALA A 421 24.92 23.11 3.98
N GLY A 422 25.01 21.84 3.58
CA GLY A 422 25.65 21.38 2.35
C GLY A 422 26.65 20.24 2.60
N PRO A 423 27.23 19.68 1.53
CA PRO A 423 28.11 18.52 1.63
C PRO A 423 29.26 18.71 2.62
N GLY A 424 29.43 17.75 3.54
CA GLY A 424 30.53 17.70 4.49
C GLY A 424 30.46 18.69 5.64
N THR A 425 29.28 19.23 5.95
CA THR A 425 29.08 20.25 6.99
C THR A 425 28.25 19.74 8.18
N ASN A 426 28.42 18.47 8.55
CA ASN A 426 27.70 17.89 9.70
C ASN A 426 28.18 18.53 11.00
N GLY A 427 27.25 18.85 11.90
CA GLY A 427 27.53 19.40 13.23
C GLY A 427 26.83 18.58 14.32
N SER A 428 26.10 19.25 15.20
CA SER A 428 25.22 18.60 16.17
C SER A 428 23.76 18.51 15.74
N GLN A 429 23.36 19.28 14.72
CA GLN A 429 21.96 19.31 14.29
C GLN A 429 21.57 18.00 13.59
N PHE A 430 20.37 17.53 13.89
CA PHE A 430 19.81 16.31 13.35
C PHE A 430 18.32 16.49 13.09
N PHE A 431 17.75 15.60 12.29
CA PHE A 431 16.31 15.44 12.17
C PHE A 431 15.89 13.97 12.29
N VAL A 432 14.67 13.77 12.76
CA VAL A 432 13.97 12.48 12.77
C VAL A 432 12.88 12.53 11.71
N THR A 433 12.87 11.57 10.78
CA THR A 433 11.87 11.52 9.71
C THR A 433 10.50 11.12 10.24
N CYS A 434 9.43 11.74 9.73
CA CYS A 434 8.05 11.35 10.02
C CYS A 434 7.41 10.53 8.90
N LYS A 435 8.08 10.47 7.74
CA LYS A 435 7.69 9.72 6.54
C LYS A 435 8.93 9.34 5.72
N ASP A 436 8.78 8.51 4.69
CA ASP A 436 9.83 8.32 3.69
C ASP A 436 10.16 9.65 2.98
N THR A 437 11.45 9.95 2.86
CA THR A 437 11.95 11.26 2.39
C THR A 437 13.09 11.11 1.37
N PRO A 438 12.84 10.44 0.22
CA PRO A 438 13.88 10.11 -0.76
C PRO A 438 14.63 11.32 -1.33
N HIS A 439 14.03 12.52 -1.29
CA HIS A 439 14.66 13.76 -1.76
C HIS A 439 15.86 14.22 -0.90
N LEU A 440 16.04 13.64 0.30
CA LEU A 440 17.17 13.84 1.21
C LEU A 440 18.34 12.87 0.95
N ASP A 441 18.12 11.84 0.12
CA ASP A 441 19.14 10.84 -0.16
C ASP A 441 20.36 11.44 -0.86
N ASN A 442 21.55 10.92 -0.48
CA ASN A 442 22.86 11.38 -0.96
C ASN A 442 23.21 12.82 -0.56
N LYS A 443 22.44 13.44 0.33
CA LYS A 443 22.69 14.79 0.88
C LYS A 443 22.86 14.78 2.39
N HIS A 444 22.11 13.93 3.08
CA HIS A 444 22.11 13.81 4.53
C HIS A 444 22.49 12.40 4.97
N VAL A 445 23.40 12.31 5.96
CA VAL A 445 23.90 11.04 6.48
C VAL A 445 22.88 10.46 7.46
N VAL A 446 22.29 9.31 7.13
CA VAL A 446 21.45 8.54 8.05
C VAL A 446 22.34 7.75 9.00
N PHE A 447 22.15 7.96 10.31
CA PHE A 447 23.04 7.41 11.33
C PHE A 447 22.32 6.66 12.46
N GLY A 448 21.00 6.50 12.39
CA GLY A 448 20.26 5.73 13.38
C GLY A 448 18.77 5.64 13.07
N HIS A 449 18.02 5.03 13.98
CA HIS A 449 16.56 5.06 13.96
C HIS A 449 15.96 4.91 15.36
N VAL A 450 14.72 5.37 15.51
CA VAL A 450 13.90 5.18 16.70
C VAL A 450 13.51 3.70 16.82
N VAL A 451 13.66 3.15 18.01
CA VAL A 451 13.27 1.78 18.38
C VAL A 451 12.10 1.76 19.36
N GLU A 452 11.96 2.79 20.22
CA GLU A 452 10.81 3.00 21.11
C GLU A 452 10.44 4.48 21.15
N GLY A 453 9.15 4.79 21.41
CA GLY A 453 8.67 6.16 21.55
C GLY A 453 8.34 6.88 20.23
N MET A 454 7.99 6.14 19.17
CA MET A 454 7.52 6.77 17.93
C MET A 454 6.21 7.54 18.12
N ASP A 455 5.36 7.14 19.06
CA ASP A 455 4.17 7.91 19.45
C ASP A 455 4.56 9.30 20.00
N VAL A 456 5.65 9.41 20.76
CA VAL A 456 6.20 10.70 21.24
C VAL A 456 6.67 11.55 20.06
N VAL A 457 7.37 10.95 19.09
CA VAL A 457 7.76 11.64 17.84
C VAL A 457 6.53 12.16 17.09
N ARG A 458 5.44 11.38 17.02
CA ARG A 458 4.17 11.81 16.43
C ARG A 458 3.49 12.92 17.22
N LYS A 459 3.58 12.94 18.56
CA LYS A 459 3.07 14.05 19.38
C LYS A 459 3.83 15.34 19.06
N VAL A 460 5.16 15.30 18.98
CA VAL A 460 5.98 16.46 18.61
C VAL A 460 5.64 16.94 17.19
N GLU A 461 5.51 16.02 16.23
CA GLU A 461 5.13 16.34 14.85
C GLU A 461 3.78 17.06 14.73
N ASN A 462 2.79 16.69 15.56
CA ASN A 462 1.45 17.25 15.51
C ASN A 462 1.28 18.52 16.36
N THR A 463 2.38 19.09 16.86
CA THR A 463 2.31 20.32 17.64
C THR A 463 2.03 21.55 16.77
N SER A 464 1.44 22.59 17.38
CA SER A 464 1.25 23.87 16.70
C SER A 464 2.60 24.56 16.47
N VAL A 465 2.79 25.04 15.24
CA VAL A 465 4.02 25.72 14.81
C VAL A 465 3.72 27.15 14.35
N GLY A 466 4.62 28.05 14.69
CA GLY A 466 4.61 29.44 14.26
C GLY A 466 5.50 29.67 13.04
N GLY A 467 6.10 30.87 12.97
CA GLY A 467 7.00 31.23 11.86
C GLY A 467 8.22 30.31 11.75
N GLN A 468 8.66 30.05 10.51
CA GLN A 468 9.79 29.16 10.19
C GLN A 468 9.62 27.71 10.68
N ASP A 469 8.37 27.27 10.85
CA ASP A 469 8.01 25.94 11.35
C ASP A 469 8.50 25.67 12.79
N LYS A 470 8.76 26.72 13.58
CA LYS A 470 9.16 26.59 14.99
C LYS A 470 7.93 26.26 15.87
N PRO A 471 7.99 25.28 16.80
CA PRO A 471 6.91 25.06 17.77
C PRO A 471 6.52 26.33 18.54
N GLU A 472 5.22 26.57 18.69
CA GLU A 472 4.71 27.73 19.46
C GLU A 472 4.98 27.57 20.96
N VAL A 473 4.88 26.34 21.46
CA VAL A 473 5.33 25.95 22.80
C VAL A 473 6.59 25.11 22.63
N ASP A 474 7.69 25.55 23.24
CA ASP A 474 9.01 24.94 23.09
C ASP A 474 8.96 23.44 23.43
N VAL A 475 9.46 22.63 22.49
CA VAL A 475 9.70 21.20 22.68
C VAL A 475 11.18 21.01 23.02
N VAL A 476 11.45 20.45 24.21
CA VAL A 476 12.78 20.42 24.83
C VAL A 476 13.21 18.99 25.10
N ILE A 477 14.49 18.69 24.85
CA ILE A 477 15.15 17.48 25.33
C ILE A 477 15.46 17.69 26.82
N ALA A 478 14.54 17.29 27.69
CA ALA A 478 14.64 17.51 29.13
C ALA A 478 15.74 16.68 29.79
N ASP A 479 15.98 15.48 29.26
CA ASP A 479 17.08 14.61 29.66
C ASP A 479 17.52 13.74 28.48
N CYS A 480 18.79 13.32 28.48
CA CYS A 480 19.32 12.45 27.43
C CYS A 480 20.50 11.63 27.96
N GLY A 481 20.80 10.53 27.28
CA GLY A 481 21.91 9.67 27.65
C GLY A 481 22.02 8.42 26.79
N GLU A 482 22.96 7.57 27.17
CA GLU A 482 23.13 6.23 26.60
C GLU A 482 22.40 5.21 27.46
N MET A 483 21.71 4.26 26.83
CA MET A 483 21.06 3.15 27.49
C MET A 483 22.10 2.12 27.96
N PRO A 484 21.80 1.29 28.97
CA PRO A 484 22.68 0.19 29.38
C PRO A 484 23.05 -0.74 28.23
N ALA A 485 24.26 -1.29 28.24
CA ALA A 485 24.77 -2.14 27.16
C ALA A 485 23.96 -3.43 26.96
N ASP A 486 23.21 -3.87 27.97
CA ASP A 486 22.32 -5.02 27.96
C ASP A 486 20.86 -4.68 27.61
N TYR A 487 20.55 -3.40 27.35
CA TYR A 487 19.23 -2.97 26.92
C TYR A 487 18.84 -3.64 25.59
N LYS A 488 17.61 -4.16 25.56
CA LYS A 488 16.99 -4.77 24.38
C LYS A 488 15.61 -4.13 24.20
N PRO A 489 15.36 -3.43 23.08
CA PRO A 489 14.06 -2.83 22.78
C PRO A 489 12.99 -3.88 22.48
#